data_AF-R4SYG8-F1
#
_entry.id   AF-R4SYG8-F1
#
_cell.length_a   1.000
_cell.length_b   1.000
_cell.length_c   1.000
_cell.angle_alpha   90.00
_cell.angle_beta   90.00
_cell.angle_gamma   90.00
#
_symmetry.space_group_name_H-M   'P 1'
#
loop_
_entity.id
_entity.type
_entity.pdbx_description
1 polymer ?
#
loop_
_entity_poly.entity_id
_entity_poly.type
_entity_poly.pdbx_seq_one_letter_code
_entity_poly.pdbx_strand_id
1 'polypeptide(L)'
;MIPSADDGRRTALAQEFTDEMYTAYRHLAKTINYRAKQFLEMVTMHGGVGAAQILLQRGRGTSDGFARLWEAQMLQWSVEASVLKEKYVDLFTDEERETAKQRLEDHGFDVKSVAG
;
A
#
# COMPACT_ATOMS: atom_id res chain seq x y z
N MET A 1 2.62 -30.09 -10.41
CA MET A 1 1.53 -29.35 -9.76
C MET A 1 1.25 -28.13 -10.63
N ILE A 2 0.11 -28.09 -11.31
CA ILE A 2 -0.28 -26.89 -12.08
C ILE A 2 -0.90 -25.93 -11.06
N PRO A 3 -0.47 -24.66 -10.98
CA PRO A 3 -1.13 -23.69 -10.12
C PRO A 3 -2.60 -23.58 -10.55
N SER A 4 -3.53 -23.65 -9.59
CA SER A 4 -4.95 -23.42 -9.87
C SER A 4 -5.14 -22.08 -10.58
N ALA A 5 -6.15 -21.94 -11.43
CA ALA A 5 -6.42 -20.68 -12.14
C ALA A 5 -6.53 -19.47 -11.16
N ASP A 6 -7.03 -19.72 -9.96
CA ASP A 6 -7.10 -18.76 -8.85
C ASP A 6 -5.71 -18.30 -8.34
N ASP A 7 -4.73 -19.21 -8.30
CA ASP A 7 -3.35 -18.93 -7.89
C ASP A 7 -2.62 -18.06 -8.94
N GLY A 8 -2.85 -18.34 -10.22
CA GLY A 8 -2.34 -17.52 -11.33
C GLY A 8 -2.92 -16.11 -11.34
N ARG A 9 -4.24 -15.97 -11.09
CA ARG A 9 -4.91 -14.65 -10.99
C ARG A 9 -4.40 -13.86 -9.79
N ARG A 10 -4.26 -14.49 -8.63
CA ARG A 10 -3.75 -13.84 -7.42
C ARG A 10 -2.30 -13.37 -7.60
N THR A 11 -1.47 -14.16 -8.26
CA THR A 11 -0.08 -13.79 -8.60
C THR A 11 -0.03 -12.56 -9.52
N ALA A 12 -0.90 -12.50 -10.54
CA ALA A 12 -1.00 -11.34 -11.42
C ALA A 12 -1.43 -10.07 -10.67
N LEU A 13 -2.41 -10.17 -9.76
CA LEU A 13 -2.83 -9.05 -8.91
C LEU A 13 -1.71 -8.58 -7.97
N ALA A 14 -0.96 -9.52 -7.38
CA ALA A 14 0.18 -9.18 -6.51
C ALA A 14 1.29 -8.46 -7.28
N GLN A 15 1.53 -8.85 -8.53
CA GLN A 15 2.46 -8.16 -9.41
C GLN A 15 1.95 -6.75 -9.77
N GLU A 16 0.67 -6.61 -10.13
CA GLU A 16 0.07 -5.29 -10.41
C GLU A 16 0.16 -4.36 -9.19
N PHE A 17 -0.12 -4.88 -8.00
CA PHE A 17 0.05 -4.12 -6.75
C PHE A 17 1.50 -3.67 -6.56
N THR A 18 2.46 -4.53 -6.87
CA THR A 18 3.90 -4.22 -6.80
C THR A 18 4.27 -3.09 -7.78
N ASP A 19 3.79 -3.14 -9.01
CA ASP A 19 3.97 -2.07 -9.99
C ASP A 19 3.32 -0.75 -9.55
N GLU A 20 2.18 -0.82 -8.85
CA GLU A 20 1.54 0.34 -8.25
C GLU A 20 2.41 0.97 -7.14
N MET A 21 3.06 0.16 -6.30
CA MET A 21 4.00 0.64 -5.26
C MET A 21 5.20 1.38 -5.87
N TYR A 22 5.77 0.85 -6.96
CA TYR A 22 6.85 1.55 -7.69
C TYR A 22 6.36 2.84 -8.34
N THR A 23 5.12 2.86 -8.82
CA THR A 23 4.50 4.04 -9.43
C THR A 23 4.28 5.14 -8.38
N ALA A 24 3.73 4.79 -7.23
CA ALA A 24 3.58 5.70 -6.09
C ALA A 24 4.94 6.26 -5.63
N TYR A 25 5.95 5.39 -5.46
CA TYR A 25 7.30 5.82 -5.10
C TYR A 25 7.88 6.83 -6.09
N ARG A 26 7.79 6.54 -7.40
CA ARG A 26 8.28 7.44 -8.46
C ARG A 26 7.51 8.76 -8.48
N HIS A 27 6.19 8.71 -8.27
CA HIS A 27 5.36 9.91 -8.20
C HIS A 27 5.81 10.81 -7.05
N LEU A 28 5.90 10.28 -5.83
CA LEU A 28 6.31 11.01 -4.63
C LEU A 28 7.74 11.56 -4.72
N ALA A 29 8.65 10.79 -5.31
CA ALA A 29 10.02 11.25 -5.56
C ALA A 29 10.07 12.43 -6.54
N LYS A 30 9.12 12.51 -7.48
CA LYS A 30 9.03 13.60 -8.46
C LYS A 30 8.26 14.81 -7.94
N THR A 31 7.17 14.61 -7.20
CA THR A 31 6.26 15.68 -6.79
C THR A 31 6.70 16.39 -5.52
N ILE A 32 7.18 15.64 -4.52
CA ILE A 32 7.56 16.18 -3.20
C ILE A 32 9.01 15.89 -2.83
N ASN A 33 9.81 15.39 -3.78
CA ASN A 33 11.21 14.98 -3.58
C ASN A 33 11.41 13.97 -2.43
N TYR A 34 10.37 13.20 -2.10
CA TYR A 34 10.42 12.21 -1.03
C TYR A 34 10.88 10.84 -1.56
N ARG A 35 12.03 10.38 -1.09
CA ARG A 35 12.65 9.10 -1.50
C ARG A 35 12.70 8.13 -0.33
N ALA A 36 11.63 7.38 -0.12
CA ALA A 36 11.52 6.37 0.94
C ALA A 36 12.42 5.15 0.65
N LYS A 37 13.73 5.24 0.93
CA LYS A 37 14.71 4.16 0.65
C LYS A 37 14.31 2.83 1.28
N GLN A 38 13.92 2.84 2.57
CA GLN A 38 13.50 1.63 3.28
C GLN A 38 12.26 0.99 2.63
N PHE A 39 11.30 1.80 2.16
CA PHE A 39 10.14 1.31 1.45
C PHE A 39 10.53 0.67 0.11
N LEU A 40 11.38 1.32 -0.68
CA LEU A 40 11.86 0.78 -1.94
C LEU A 40 12.58 -0.56 -1.75
N GLU A 41 13.40 -0.68 -0.70
CA GLU A 41 14.07 -1.93 -0.36
C GLU A 41 13.07 -3.03 0.02
N MET A 42 12.07 -2.73 0.85
CA MET A 42 11.01 -3.69 1.18
C MET A 42 10.25 -4.19 -0.06
N VAL A 43 9.86 -3.29 -0.97
CA VAL A 43 9.18 -3.66 -2.22
C VAL A 43 10.09 -4.51 -3.12
N THR A 44 11.39 -4.22 -3.15
CA THR A 44 12.37 -4.99 -3.92
C THR A 44 12.54 -6.41 -3.37
N MET A 45 12.58 -6.56 -2.05
CA MET A 45 12.88 -7.82 -1.37
C MET A 45 11.64 -8.71 -1.19
N HIS A 46 10.47 -8.12 -0.96
CA HIS A 46 9.25 -8.82 -0.57
C HIS A 46 8.07 -8.62 -1.54
N GLY A 47 8.26 -7.85 -2.60
CA GLY A 47 7.16 -7.38 -3.44
C GLY A 47 6.29 -6.34 -2.73
N GLY A 48 5.33 -5.78 -3.47
CA GLY A 48 4.43 -4.76 -2.93
C GLY A 48 3.53 -5.31 -1.83
N VAL A 49 2.96 -6.51 -2.02
CA VAL A 49 2.08 -7.15 -1.02
C VAL A 49 2.88 -7.37 0.27
N GLY A 50 4.00 -8.09 0.22
CA GLY A 50 4.81 -8.34 1.42
C GLY A 50 5.27 -7.06 2.12
N ALA A 51 5.69 -6.04 1.38
CA ALA A 51 6.02 -4.73 1.96
C ALA A 51 4.83 -4.10 2.69
N ALA A 52 3.63 -4.15 2.11
CA ALA A 52 2.41 -3.64 2.72
C ALA A 52 2.06 -4.38 4.01
N GLN A 53 2.10 -5.72 3.98
CA GLN A 53 1.85 -6.53 5.17
C GLN A 53 2.82 -6.20 6.31
N ILE A 54 4.11 -6.05 6.01
CA ILE A 54 5.12 -5.66 7.01
C ILE A 54 4.79 -4.29 7.62
N LEU A 55 4.37 -3.32 6.81
CA LEU A 55 4.03 -1.98 7.27
C LEU A 55 2.74 -1.93 8.10
N LEU A 56 1.75 -2.76 7.76
CA LEU A 56 0.49 -2.86 8.51
C LEU A 56 0.71 -3.59 9.85
N GLN A 57 1.59 -4.59 9.89
CA GLN A 57 1.92 -5.34 11.11
C GLN A 57 2.77 -4.57 12.13
N ARG A 58 3.41 -3.45 11.76
CA ARG A 58 4.29 -2.65 12.65
C ARG A 58 3.56 -1.90 13.79
N GLY A 59 2.46 -2.45 14.28
CA GLY A 59 1.64 -1.91 15.37
C GLY A 59 0.66 -0.83 14.92
N ARG A 60 -0.04 -0.22 15.90
CA ARG A 60 -1.03 0.84 15.63
C ARG A 60 -0.41 2.18 15.20
N GLY A 61 0.91 2.33 15.29
CA GLY A 61 1.61 3.56 14.91
C GLY A 61 1.73 3.70 13.39
N THR A 62 1.61 4.92 12.88
CA THR A 62 1.96 5.24 11.50
C THR A 62 3.47 5.25 11.33
N SER A 63 3.97 4.73 10.21
CA SER A 63 5.41 4.78 9.91
C SER A 63 5.86 6.22 9.65
N ASP A 64 7.14 6.55 9.84
CA ASP A 64 7.69 7.87 9.47
C ASP A 64 7.33 8.29 8.05
N GLY A 65 7.31 7.33 7.12
CA GLY A 65 6.89 7.58 5.74
C GLY A 65 5.43 7.98 5.61
N PHE A 66 4.53 7.40 6.40
CA PHE A 66 3.12 7.78 6.39
C PHE A 66 2.92 9.19 6.94
N ALA A 67 3.58 9.53 8.06
CA ALA A 67 3.53 10.88 8.62
C ALA A 67 3.98 11.93 7.59
N ARG A 68 5.06 11.67 6.85
CA ARG A 68 5.52 12.53 5.75
C ARG A 68 4.48 12.71 4.64
N LEU A 69 3.78 11.65 4.26
CA LEU A 69 2.72 11.73 3.25
C LEU A 69 1.52 12.53 3.75
N TRP A 70 1.18 12.38 5.03
CA TRP A 70 0.12 13.17 5.65
C TRP A 70 0.45 14.66 5.69
N GLU A 71 1.65 15.04 6.15
CA GLU A 71 2.13 16.43 6.14
C GLU A 71 2.10 17.03 4.72
N ALA A 72 2.38 16.21 3.71
CA ALA A 72 2.39 16.62 2.30
C ALA A 72 1.02 16.52 1.60
N GLN A 73 -0.05 16.09 2.31
CA GLN A 73 -1.38 15.85 1.72
C GLN A 73 -1.37 14.86 0.55
N MET A 74 -0.51 13.83 0.63
CA MET A 74 -0.27 12.82 -0.39
C MET A 74 -0.70 11.40 0.05
N LEU A 75 -1.61 11.30 1.01
CA LEU A 75 -2.07 10.00 1.55
C LEU A 75 -2.73 9.10 0.50
N GLN A 76 -3.28 9.65 -0.59
CA GLN A 76 -3.78 8.87 -1.72
C GLN A 76 -2.71 8.00 -2.41
N TRP A 77 -1.42 8.30 -2.21
CA TRP A 77 -0.28 7.54 -2.73
C TRP A 77 0.37 6.65 -1.66
N SER A 78 -0.24 6.54 -0.47
CA SER A 78 0.21 5.66 0.58
C SER A 78 -0.09 4.19 0.28
N VAL A 79 0.57 3.31 1.01
CA VAL A 79 0.28 1.87 0.99
C VAL A 79 -1.15 1.61 1.45
N GLU A 80 -1.57 2.29 2.51
CA GLU A 80 -2.91 2.19 3.09
C GLU A 80 -3.99 2.50 2.04
N ALA A 81 -3.81 3.56 1.25
CA ALA A 81 -4.74 3.92 0.18
C ALA A 81 -4.81 2.84 -0.91
N SER A 82 -3.67 2.27 -1.32
CA SER A 82 -3.64 1.17 -2.29
C SER A 82 -4.28 -0.10 -1.75
N VAL A 83 -4.08 -0.45 -0.48
CA VAL A 83 -4.67 -1.64 0.17
C VAL A 83 -6.20 -1.60 0.19
N LEU A 84 -6.80 -0.41 0.21
CA LEU A 84 -8.25 -0.26 0.23
C LEU A 84 -8.92 -0.38 -1.13
N LYS A 85 -8.19 -0.31 -2.24
CA LYS A 85 -8.76 -0.40 -3.59
C LYS A 85 -9.47 -1.74 -3.80
N GLU A 86 -10.67 -1.71 -4.37
CA GLU A 86 -11.51 -2.90 -4.54
C GLU A 86 -10.81 -4.02 -5.33
N LYS A 87 -10.05 -3.66 -6.36
CA LYS A 87 -9.30 -4.62 -7.19
C LYS A 87 -8.24 -5.44 -6.42
N TYR A 88 -7.84 -5.00 -5.23
CA TYR A 88 -6.83 -5.66 -4.41
C TYR A 88 -7.41 -6.34 -3.16
N VAL A 89 -8.74 -6.42 -3.04
CA VAL A 89 -9.40 -7.03 -1.88
C VAL A 89 -8.90 -8.45 -1.60
N ASP A 90 -8.69 -9.27 -2.63
CA ASP A 90 -8.24 -10.67 -2.49
C ASP A 90 -6.77 -10.81 -2.06
N LEU A 91 -6.00 -9.71 -2.05
CA LEU A 91 -4.59 -9.72 -1.65
C LEU A 91 -4.40 -9.56 -0.14
N PHE A 92 -5.36 -8.94 0.55
CA PHE A 92 -5.25 -8.53 1.95
C PHE A 92 -6.39 -9.09 2.79
N THR A 93 -6.11 -9.35 4.06
CA THR A 93 -7.12 -9.75 5.03
C THR A 93 -7.99 -8.56 5.45
N ASP A 94 -9.17 -8.83 5.99
CA ASP A 94 -10.04 -7.79 6.54
C ASP A 94 -9.36 -6.99 7.66
N GLU A 95 -8.51 -7.62 8.47
CA GLU A 95 -7.76 -6.95 9.54
C GLU A 95 -6.70 -5.97 9.00
N GLU A 96 -5.99 -6.37 7.93
CA GLU A 96 -5.04 -5.51 7.23
C GLU A 96 -5.74 -4.30 6.59
N ARG A 97 -6.89 -4.52 5.95
CA ARG A 97 -7.68 -3.45 5.35
C ARG A 97 -8.29 -2.53 6.40
N GLU A 98 -8.79 -3.05 7.52
CA GLU A 98 -9.32 -2.23 8.61
C GLU A 98 -8.21 -1.40 9.26
N THR A 99 -7.00 -1.95 9.42
CA THR A 99 -5.84 -1.20 9.90
C THR A 99 -5.49 -0.05 8.95
N ALA A 100 -5.47 -0.31 7.64
CA ALA A 100 -5.21 0.72 6.63
C ALA A 100 -6.27 1.82 6.66
N LYS A 101 -7.55 1.43 6.75
CA LYS A 101 -8.69 2.34 6.85
C LYS A 101 -8.62 3.22 8.09
N GLN A 102 -8.43 2.63 9.26
CA GLN A 102 -8.34 3.37 10.53
C GLN A 102 -7.20 4.39 10.48
N ARG A 103 -6.02 4.02 9.96
CA ARG A 103 -4.89 4.96 9.82
C ARG A 103 -5.23 6.15 8.94
N LEU A 104 -5.93 5.94 7.83
CA LEU A 104 -6.35 7.02 6.92
C LEU A 104 -7.41 7.91 7.57
N GLU A 105 -8.43 7.32 8.19
CA GLU A 105 -9.52 8.06 8.86
C GLU A 105 -9.01 8.86 10.07
N ASP A 106 -8.10 8.30 10.88
CA ASP A 106 -7.45 8.99 12.01
C ASP A 106 -6.68 10.25 11.56
N HIS A 107 -6.28 10.31 10.29
CA HIS A 107 -5.55 11.43 9.68
C HIS A 107 -6.44 12.30 8.77
N GLY A 108 -7.76 12.10 8.82
CA GLY A 108 -8.75 12.91 8.11
C GLY A 108 -8.84 12.65 6.61
N PHE A 109 -8.33 11.52 6.12
CA PHE A 109 -8.42 11.14 4.72
C PHE A 109 -9.75 10.46 4.40
N ASP A 110 -10.40 10.86 3.30
CA ASP A 110 -11.65 10.25 2.86
C ASP A 110 -11.40 8.91 2.16
N VAL A 111 -11.53 7.81 2.90
CA VAL A 111 -11.34 6.45 2.37
C VAL A 111 -12.32 6.08 1.24
N LYS A 112 -13.44 6.80 1.10
CA LYS A 112 -14.36 6.58 -0.03
C LYS A 112 -13.78 7.03 -1.36
N SER A 113 -12.81 7.95 -1.35
CA SER A 113 -12.19 8.46 -2.57
C SER A 113 -11.24 7.45 -3.24
N VAL A 114 -10.84 6.39 -2.53
CA VAL A 114 -9.96 5.32 -3.03
C VAL A 114 -10.67 3.99 -3.24
N ALA A 115 -11.90 3.88 -2.74
CA ALA A 115 -12.75 2.70 -2.87
C ALA A 115 -13.59 2.69 -4.16
N GLY A 116 -13.39 3.66 -5.06
CA GLY A 116 -14.11 3.80 -6.34
C GLY A 116 -13.23 3.59 -7.56
#